data_AF-A0A946JZB0-F1
#
_entry.id   AF-A0A946JZB0-F1
#
_cell.length_a   1.000
_cell.length_b   1.000
_cell.length_c   1.000
_cell.angle_alpha   90.00
_cell.angle_beta   90.00
_cell.angle_gamma   90.00
#
_symmetry.space_group_name_H-M   'P 1'
#
loop_
_entity.id
_entity.type
_entity.pdbx_description
1 polymer ?
#
loop_
_entity_poly.entity_id
_entity_poly.type
_entity_poly.pdbx_seq_one_letter_code
_entity_poly.pdbx_strand_id
1 'polypeptide(L)' 'MKVKLVTSLCVVSLLSLTACETVQPWERGTLAKPEMQLSEGLNSPLYQQIYDSKEASSGGSGAAGAGCGCN' A
#
# COMPACT_ATOMS: atom_id res chain seq x y z
N MET A 1 41.47 -19.07 3.44
CA MET A 1 40.44 -18.51 2.52
C MET A 1 39.07 -18.40 3.18
N LYS A 2 38.57 -19.44 3.87
CA LYS A 2 37.27 -19.43 4.57
C LYS A 2 37.13 -18.29 5.61
N VAL A 3 38.16 -18.05 6.42
CA VAL A 3 38.14 -16.99 7.44
C VAL A 3 38.01 -15.59 6.82
N LYS A 4 38.75 -15.32 5.73
CA LYS A 4 38.67 -14.04 5.00
C LYS A 4 37.28 -13.82 4.35
N LEU A 5 36.66 -14.90 3.88
CA LEU A 5 35.31 -14.87 3.29
C LEU A 5 34.24 -14.59 4.36
N VAL A 6 34.34 -15.24 5.53
CA VAL A 6 33.41 -15.02 6.65
C VAL A 6 33.53 -13.60 7.21
N THR A 7 34.75 -13.09 7.39
CA THR A 7 34.95 -11.70 7.83
C THR A 7 34.40 -10.69 6.81
N SER A 8 34.57 -10.94 5.51
CA SER A 8 34.02 -10.07 4.47
C SER A 8 32.48 -10.06 4.50
N LEU A 9 31.85 -11.21 4.71
CA LEU A 9 30.39 -11.32 4.76
C LEU A 9 29.81 -10.65 6.01
N CYS A 10 30.47 -10.79 7.16
CA CYS A 10 30.08 -10.09 8.38
C CYS A 10 30.14 -8.56 8.19
N VAL A 11 31.22 -8.03 7.60
CA VAL A 11 31.34 -6.58 7.37
C VAL A 11 30.19 -6.06 6.51
N VAL A 12 29.88 -6.73 5.40
CA VAL A 12 28.74 -6.33 4.53
C VAL A 12 27.42 -6.33 5.29
N SER A 13 27.17 -7.35 6.12
CA SER A 13 25.94 -7.46 6.93
C SER A 13 25.81 -6.29 7.92
N LEU A 14 26.89 -5.89 8.59
CA LEU A 14 26.86 -4.75 9.51
C LEU A 14 26.60 -3.40 8.79
N LEU A 15 27.09 -3.23 7.56
CA LEU A 15 26.86 -2.00 6.78
C LEU A 15 25.39 -1.85 6.36
N SER A 16 24.66 -2.95 6.13
CA SER A 16 23.24 -2.89 5.76
C SER A 16 22.31 -2.32 6.84
N LEU A 17 22.75 -2.26 8.11
CA LEU A 17 21.94 -1.72 9.21
C LEU A 17 21.82 -0.18 9.16
N THR A 18 22.66 0.52 8.40
CA THR A 18 22.61 1.99 8.30
C THR A 18 21.59 2.49 7.28
N ALA A 19 20.86 1.60 6.59
CA ALA A 19 19.88 1.99 5.57
C ALA A 19 18.53 2.48 6.13
N CYS A 20 18.32 2.40 7.44
CA CYS A 20 17.11 2.90 8.08
C CYS A 20 17.27 4.40 8.38
N GLU A 21 16.69 5.25 7.53
CA GLU A 21 16.76 6.71 7.67
C GLU A 21 15.42 7.27 8.15
N THR A 22 15.48 8.15 9.16
CA THR A 22 14.28 8.82 9.69
C THR A 22 13.98 10.06 8.86
N VAL A 23 12.93 9.99 8.03
CA VAL A 23 12.49 11.12 7.20
C VAL A 23 11.80 12.19 8.05
N GLN A 24 12.28 13.42 7.95
CA GLN A 24 11.71 14.55 8.69
C GLN A 24 10.31 14.90 8.16
N PRO A 25 9.37 15.37 9.02
CA PRO A 25 7.99 15.61 8.59
C PRO A 25 7.83 16.55 7.38
N TRP A 26 8.71 17.54 7.22
CA TRP A 26 8.69 18.49 6.11
C TRP A 26 9.27 17.95 4.81
N GLU A 27 10.10 16.90 4.85
CA GLU A 27 10.65 16.24 3.64
C GLU A 27 9.60 15.37 2.93
N ARG A 28 8.55 14.99 3.66
CA ARG A 28 7.44 14.20 3.11
C ARG A 28 6.74 14.90 1.95
N GLY A 29 6.71 16.24 1.91
CA GLY A 29 6.11 16.98 0.81
C GLY A 29 6.83 16.78 -0.54
N THR A 30 8.14 16.57 -0.51
CA THR A 30 8.97 16.35 -1.72
C THR A 30 9.12 14.86 -2.04
N LEU A 31 9.10 13.99 -1.02
CA LEU A 31 9.24 12.54 -1.15
C LEU A 31 7.92 11.82 -1.46
N ALA A 32 6.78 12.38 -1.05
CA ALA A 32 5.47 11.83 -1.34
C ALA A 32 5.11 12.11 -2.81
N LYS A 33 5.02 11.04 -3.59
CA LYS A 33 4.58 11.14 -4.98
C LYS A 33 3.05 11.33 -5.02
N PRO A 34 2.50 11.95 -6.08
CA PRO A 34 1.05 12.11 -6.23
C PRO A 34 0.27 10.81 -6.09
N GLU A 35 0.81 9.68 -6.56
CA GLU A 35 0.21 8.35 -6.46
C GLU A 35 0.18 7.75 -5.03
N MET A 36 0.90 8.34 -4.08
CA MET A 36 0.88 7.93 -2.66
C MET A 36 -0.23 8.63 -1.87
N GLN A 37 -1.01 9.51 -2.49
CA GLN A 37 -2.12 10.18 -1.84
C GLN A 37 -3.20 9.15 -1.43
N LEU A 38 -3.70 9.31 -0.20
CA LEU A 38 -4.88 8.60 0.31
C LEU A 38 -6.20 9.13 -0.30
N SER A 39 -6.13 9.70 -1.50
CA SER A 39 -7.31 10.05 -2.29
C SER A 39 -7.93 8.76 -2.83
N GLU A 40 -9.22 8.82 -3.14
CA GLU A 40 -9.93 7.89 -4.01
C GLU A 40 -9.14 7.76 -5.33
N GLY A 41 -8.15 6.87 -5.34
CA GLY A 41 -7.24 6.70 -6.46
C GLY A 41 -7.95 6.05 -7.63
N LEU A 42 -7.19 5.66 -8.64
CA LEU A 42 -7.66 4.85 -9.78
C LEU A 42 -8.49 3.61 -9.36
N ASN A 43 -8.31 3.14 -8.12
CA ASN A 43 -8.99 2.00 -7.53
C ASN A 43 -10.33 2.32 -6.85
N SER A 44 -10.74 3.59 -6.72
CA SER A 44 -12.05 3.98 -6.16
C SER A 44 -13.22 3.23 -6.81
N PRO A 45 -13.34 3.13 -8.15
CA PRO A 45 -14.39 2.31 -8.78
C PRO A 45 -14.28 0.82 -8.41
N LEU A 46 -13.06 0.29 -8.26
CA LEU A 46 -12.85 -1.10 -7.84
C LEU A 46 -13.31 -1.33 -6.39
N TYR A 47 -13.01 -0.40 -5.48
CA TYR A 47 -13.49 -0.45 -4.11
C TYR A 47 -15.01 -0.41 -4.05
N GLN A 48 -15.64 0.46 -4.85
CA GLN A 48 -17.09 0.53 -4.96
C GLN A 48 -17.68 -0.80 -5.45
N GLN A 49 -17.10 -1.42 -6.48
CA GLN A 49 -17.54 -2.72 -6.98
C GLN A 49 -17.39 -3.84 -5.94
N ILE A 50 -16.30 -3.84 -5.17
CA ILE A 50 -16.08 -4.82 -4.08
C ILE A 50 -17.10 -4.61 -2.96
N TYR A 51 -17.36 -3.36 -2.60
CA TYR A 51 -18.35 -2.98 -1.59
C TYR A 51 -19.75 -3.41 -2.02
N ASP A 52 -20.17 -3.04 -3.23
CA ASP A 52 -21.47 -3.42 -3.80
C ASP A 52 -21.60 -4.96 -3.89
N SER A 53 -20.52 -5.69 -4.23
CA SER A 53 -20.54 -7.16 -4.25
C SER A 53 -20.72 -7.79 -2.86
N LYS A 54 -20.22 -7.14 -1.80
CA LYS A 54 -20.33 -7.61 -0.41
C LYS A 54 -21.66 -7.22 0.23
N GLU A 55 -22.12 -6.02 -0.09
CA GLU A 55 -23.31 -5.39 0.49
C GLU A 55 -24.49 -5.41 -0.49
N ALA A 56 -24.47 -6.37 -1.42
CA ALA A 56 -25.51 -6.51 -2.42
C ALA A 56 -26.91 -6.58 -1.79
N SER A 57 -27.09 -7.24 -0.65
CA SER A 57 -28.39 -7.30 0.03
C SER A 57 -28.99 -5.95 0.42
N SER A 58 -28.18 -4.91 0.62
CA SER A 58 -28.63 -3.56 1.03
C SER A 58 -28.89 -2.59 -0.12
N GLY A 59 -28.67 -3.01 -1.37
CA GLY A 59 -28.76 -2.14 -2.54
C GLY A 59 -27.47 -1.33 -2.75
N GLY A 60 -26.85 -1.49 -3.92
CA GLY A 60 -25.62 -0.77 -4.30
C GLY A 60 -25.90 0.66 -4.78
N SER A 61 -24.85 1.46 -5.02
CA SER A 61 -25.02 2.88 -5.37
C SER A 61 -25.56 3.17 -6.78
N GLY A 62 -25.86 2.12 -7.58
CA GLY A 62 -26.35 2.24 -8.96
C GLY A 62 -27.67 1.48 -9.21
N ALA A 63 -28.47 1.99 -10.14
CA ALA A 63 -29.79 1.44 -10.52
C ALA A 63 -29.75 0.03 -11.15
N ALA A 64 -28.57 -0.53 -11.40
CA ALA A 64 -28.38 -1.82 -12.05
C ALA A 64 -27.40 -2.69 -11.26
N GLY A 65 -27.86 -3.20 -10.11
CA GLY A 65 -27.32 -4.44 -9.55
C GLY A 65 -26.40 -4.29 -8.35
N ALA A 66 -27.01 -4.38 -7.17
CA ALA A 66 -26.46 -5.15 -6.07
C ALA A 66 -27.67 -5.65 -5.28
N GLY A 67 -28.00 -6.95 -5.38
CA GLY A 67 -28.99 -7.62 -4.52
C GLY A 67 -30.37 -7.93 -5.10
N CYS A 68 -31.09 -8.78 -4.38
CA CYS A 68 -32.47 -9.21 -4.63
C CYS A 68 -33.51 -8.07 -4.39
N GLY A 69 -33.08 -6.84 -4.08
CA GLY A 69 -33.98 -5.68 -3.99
C GLY A 69 -35.06 -5.78 -2.90
N CYS A 70 -34.84 -6.55 -1.84
CA CYS A 70 -35.78 -6.64 -0.71
C CYS A 70 -35.64 -5.41 0.20
N ASN A 71 -36.18 -4.27 -0.22
CA ASN A 71 -36.68 -3.24 0.71
C ASN A 71 -38.19 -3.14 0.54
#